data_AF-A0A1X7LT70-F1
#
_entry.id   AF-A0A1X7LT70-F1
#
_cell.length_a   1.000
_cell.length_b   1.000
_cell.length_c   1.000
_cell.angle_alpha   90.00
_cell.angle_beta   90.00
_cell.angle_gamma   90.00
#
_symmetry.space_group_name_H-M   'P 1'
#
loop_
_entity.id
_entity.type
_entity.pdbx_description
1 polymer ?
#
loop_
_entity_poly.entity_id
_entity_poly.type
_entity_poly.pdbx_seq_one_letter_code
_entity_poly.pdbx_strand_id
1 'polypeptide(L)'
;MGKSILISINGISYPSKAAAVRHFMQRRDEHGTDKIESGSFFLDLKTLFVLYCECSPGWELNGRLVNSFSVKAEKRLTGKGWVTTYCYEVHLSNGEQRPFSVENAVNAIAIHAETQLSETGH
;
A
#
# COMPACT_ATOMS: atom_id res chain seq x y z
N MET A 1 1.27 25.82 2.97
CA MET A 1 2.53 25.10 3.25
C MET A 1 2.13 23.73 3.76
N GLY A 2 2.48 22.67 3.02
CA GLY A 2 1.96 21.32 3.25
C GLY A 2 2.45 20.75 4.59
N LYS A 3 1.51 20.34 5.42
CA LYS A 3 1.76 19.65 6.69
C LYS A 3 2.56 18.38 6.37
N SER A 4 3.76 18.24 6.90
CA SER A 4 4.56 17.02 6.73
C SER A 4 3.96 15.92 7.60
N ILE A 5 3.05 15.14 7.04
CA ILE A 5 2.42 14.03 7.76
C ILE A 5 3.39 12.88 7.78
N LEU A 6 3.78 12.51 8.98
CA LEU A 6 4.62 11.36 9.24
C LEU A 6 3.75 10.10 9.09
N ILE A 7 4.15 9.22 8.17
CA ILE A 7 3.44 7.96 7.91
C ILE A 7 4.20 6.85 8.62
N SER A 8 3.59 6.20 9.60
CA SER A 8 4.19 5.06 10.29
C SER A 8 3.59 3.76 9.78
N ILE A 9 4.42 2.91 9.18
CA ILE A 9 4.02 1.58 8.67
C ILE A 9 4.98 0.56 9.26
N ASN A 10 4.46 -0.43 9.99
CA ASN A 10 5.25 -1.51 10.59
C ASN A 10 6.43 -1.02 11.46
N GLY A 11 6.24 0.08 12.19
CA GLY A 11 7.29 0.71 13.01
C GLY A 11 8.29 1.57 12.24
N ILE A 12 8.19 1.64 10.91
CA ILE A 12 9.00 2.52 10.07
C ILE A 12 8.25 3.83 9.86
N SER A 13 8.83 4.93 10.32
CA SER A 13 8.29 6.28 10.12
C SER A 13 8.88 6.91 8.87
N TYR A 14 8.00 7.24 7.92
CA TYR A 14 8.35 7.92 6.68
C TYR A 14 8.05 9.41 6.82
N PRO A 15 8.97 10.30 6.42
CA PRO A 15 8.79 11.75 6.55
C PRO A 15 7.76 12.32 5.58
N SER A 16 7.30 11.52 4.60
CA SER A 16 6.33 11.93 3.59
C SER A 16 5.70 10.72 2.91
N LYS A 17 4.47 10.88 2.41
CA LYS A 17 3.81 9.86 1.58
C LYS A 17 4.66 9.42 0.38
N ALA A 18 5.31 10.36 -0.29
CA ALA A 18 6.19 10.05 -1.42
C ALA A 18 7.39 9.17 -1.03
N ALA A 19 7.93 9.35 0.18
CA ALA A 19 9.05 8.54 0.67
C ALA A 19 8.60 7.09 0.93
N ALA A 20 7.44 6.92 1.56
CA ALA A 20 6.85 5.59 1.77
C ALA A 20 6.57 4.91 0.41
N VAL A 21 5.83 5.59 -0.49
CA VAL A 21 5.51 5.05 -1.82
C VAL A 21 6.77 4.64 -2.58
N ARG A 22 7.79 5.50 -2.61
CA ARG A 22 9.06 5.20 -3.27
C ARG A 22 9.74 3.95 -2.70
N HIS A 23 9.74 3.79 -1.37
CA HIS A 23 10.33 2.62 -0.72
C HIS A 23 9.68 1.31 -1.21
N PHE A 24 8.35 1.23 -1.17
CA PHE A 24 7.62 0.04 -1.62
C PHE A 24 7.67 -0.17 -3.14
N MET A 25 7.69 0.91 -3.93
CA MET A 25 7.80 0.81 -5.40
C MET A 25 9.20 0.37 -5.85
N GLN A 26 10.24 0.78 -5.13
CA GLN A 26 11.61 0.31 -5.40
C GLN A 26 11.72 -1.17 -5.07
N ARG A 27 11.25 -1.61 -3.90
CA ARG A 27 11.24 -3.02 -3.52
C ARG A 27 10.41 -3.89 -4.45
N ARG A 28 9.31 -3.35 -5.00
CA ARG A 28 8.51 -4.00 -6.05
C ARG A 28 9.36 -4.34 -7.26
N ASP A 29 10.15 -3.37 -7.72
CA ASP A 29 10.98 -3.49 -8.92
C ASP A 29 12.10 -4.51 -8.70
N GLU A 30 12.69 -4.50 -7.50
CA GLU A 30 13.69 -5.48 -7.06
C GLU A 30 13.13 -6.92 -7.00
N HIS A 31 11.89 -7.08 -6.52
CA HIS A 31 11.21 -8.39 -6.48
C HIS A 31 10.61 -8.83 -7.83
N GLY A 32 10.44 -7.92 -8.80
CA GLY A 32 9.91 -8.24 -10.12
C GLY A 32 8.49 -8.80 -10.06
N THR A 33 8.25 -9.95 -10.67
CA THR A 33 6.95 -10.67 -10.68
C THR A 33 6.87 -11.80 -9.65
N ASP A 34 7.77 -11.80 -8.67
CA ASP A 34 7.87 -12.87 -7.68
C ASP A 34 6.73 -12.81 -6.64
N LYS A 35 6.43 -13.96 -6.02
CA LYS A 35 5.36 -14.07 -5.02
C LYS A 35 5.93 -13.78 -3.62
N ILE A 36 5.43 -12.72 -3.00
CA ILE A 36 5.84 -12.28 -1.68
C ILE A 36 4.92 -12.94 -0.65
N GLU A 37 5.35 -14.07 -0.10
CA GLU A 37 4.59 -14.86 0.89
C GLU A 37 5.16 -14.82 2.32
N SER A 38 6.40 -14.38 2.49
CA SER A 38 7.07 -14.35 3.79
C SER A 38 8.23 -13.33 3.83
N GLY A 39 8.74 -13.06 5.02
CA GLY A 39 9.86 -12.14 5.28
C GLY A 39 9.43 -10.75 5.76
N SER A 40 10.41 -9.90 6.08
CA SER A 40 10.14 -8.53 6.57
C SER A 40 9.32 -7.72 5.57
N PHE A 41 9.62 -7.84 4.27
CA PHE A 41 8.89 -7.11 3.24
C PHE A 41 7.42 -7.52 3.12
N PHE A 42 7.12 -8.81 3.28
CA PHE A 42 5.74 -9.30 3.38
C PHE A 42 5.01 -8.69 4.58
N LEU A 43 5.66 -8.62 5.74
CA LEU A 43 5.11 -8.01 6.95
C LEU A 43 4.86 -6.51 6.78
N ASP A 44 5.77 -5.79 6.12
CA ASP A 44 5.61 -4.37 5.77
C ASP A 44 4.40 -4.14 4.85
N LEU A 45 4.28 -4.92 3.77
CA LEU A 45 3.13 -4.85 2.85
C LEU A 45 1.82 -5.25 3.54
N LYS A 46 1.84 -6.30 4.35
CA LYS A 46 0.67 -6.73 5.14
C LYS A 46 0.20 -5.62 6.05
N THR A 47 1.12 -4.98 6.78
CA THR A 47 0.78 -3.88 7.68
C THR A 47 0.23 -2.68 6.91
N LEU A 48 0.86 -2.31 5.79
CA LEU A 48 0.37 -1.25 4.92
C LEU A 48 -1.06 -1.55 4.42
N PHE A 49 -1.33 -2.78 4.01
CA PHE A 49 -2.63 -3.20 3.52
C PHE A 49 -3.71 -3.19 4.61
N VAL A 50 -3.37 -3.68 5.81
CA VAL A 50 -4.28 -3.68 6.96
C VAL A 50 -4.66 -2.25 7.32
N LEU A 51 -3.67 -1.35 7.47
CA LEU A 51 -3.90 0.07 7.75
C LEU A 51 -4.77 0.72 6.66
N TYR A 52 -4.53 0.39 5.39
CA TYR A 52 -5.35 0.88 4.30
C TYR A 52 -6.80 0.40 4.39
N CYS A 53 -7.03 -0.87 4.75
CA CYS A 53 -8.37 -1.43 4.94
C CYS A 53 -9.11 -0.77 6.12
N GLU A 54 -8.39 -0.42 7.18
CA GLU A 54 -8.93 0.32 8.32
C GLU A 54 -9.31 1.76 7.93
N CYS A 55 -8.51 2.40 7.07
CA CYS A 55 -8.77 3.76 6.61
C CYS A 55 -9.81 3.86 5.48
N SER A 56 -10.06 2.77 4.75
CA SER A 56 -10.89 2.78 3.53
C SER A 56 -12.17 1.95 3.71
N PRO A 57 -13.33 2.59 3.87
CA PRO A 57 -14.60 1.87 3.97
C PRO A 57 -14.85 1.01 2.72
N GLY A 58 -15.30 -0.24 2.90
CA GLY A 58 -15.47 -1.22 1.81
C GLY A 58 -14.23 -2.08 1.51
N TRP A 59 -13.07 -1.76 2.10
CA TRP A 59 -11.88 -2.62 2.08
C TRP A 59 -11.73 -3.48 3.33
N GLU A 60 -12.70 -3.43 4.23
CA GLU A 60 -12.68 -4.11 5.51
C GLU A 60 -12.37 -5.61 5.39
N LEU A 61 -11.34 -6.03 6.14
CA LEU A 61 -10.90 -7.42 6.14
C LEU A 61 -11.98 -8.37 6.68
N ASN A 62 -12.86 -7.93 7.60
CA ASN A 62 -13.93 -8.77 8.15
C ASN A 62 -13.44 -10.18 8.60
N GLY A 63 -12.25 -10.25 9.24
CA GLY A 63 -11.62 -11.50 9.65
C GLY A 63 -10.80 -12.23 8.56
N ARG A 64 -10.74 -11.70 7.33
CA ARG A 64 -9.86 -12.19 6.26
C ARG A 64 -8.41 -11.85 6.60
N LEU A 65 -7.53 -12.83 6.41
CA LEU A 65 -6.09 -12.65 6.58
C LEU A 65 -5.42 -12.49 5.22
N VAL A 66 -4.36 -11.69 5.19
CA VAL A 66 -3.46 -11.62 4.05
C VAL A 66 -2.59 -12.88 4.01
N ASN A 67 -2.70 -13.63 2.91
CA ASN A 67 -1.96 -14.86 2.69
C ASN A 67 -0.65 -14.63 1.94
N SER A 68 -0.71 -13.90 0.82
CA SER A 68 0.47 -13.57 0.01
C SER A 68 0.22 -12.32 -0.83
N PHE A 69 1.28 -11.72 -1.35
CA PHE A 69 1.21 -10.69 -2.38
C PHE A 69 1.89 -11.17 -3.65
N SER A 70 1.40 -10.72 -4.79
CA SER A 70 2.02 -10.93 -6.09
C SER A 70 2.17 -9.60 -6.80
N VAL A 71 3.22 -9.44 -7.59
CA VAL A 71 3.37 -8.26 -8.44
C VAL A 71 2.88 -8.60 -9.85
N LYS A 72 1.89 -7.88 -10.33
CA LYS A 72 1.38 -7.99 -11.70
C LYS A 72 1.81 -6.82 -12.55
N ALA A 73 2.38 -7.14 -13.72
CA ALA A 73 2.67 -6.15 -14.75
C ALA A 73 1.39 -5.81 -15.52
N GLU A 74 0.89 -4.60 -15.39
CA GLU A 74 -0.21 -4.07 -16.18
C GLU A 74 0.33 -3.19 -17.31
N LYS A 75 0.20 -3.68 -18.55
CA LYS A 75 0.53 -2.89 -19.73
C LYS A 75 -0.62 -1.94 -20.01
N ARG A 76 -0.38 -0.64 -19.86
CA ARG A 76 -1.30 0.42 -20.25
C ARG A 76 -0.81 1.07 -21.53
N LEU A 77 -1.69 1.16 -22.52
CA LEU A 77 -1.46 2.01 -23.67
C LEU A 77 -1.78 3.45 -23.25
N THR A 78 -0.74 4.28 -23.17
CA THR A 78 -0.93 5.74 -22.99
C THR A 78 -0.77 6.43 -24.34
N GLY A 79 -1.24 7.66 -24.48
CA GLY A 79 -1.14 8.43 -25.74
C GLY A 79 0.29 8.65 -26.26
N LYS A 80 1.32 8.28 -25.48
CA LYS A 80 2.75 8.33 -25.81
C LYS A 80 3.40 6.95 -26.01
N GLY A 81 2.63 5.85 -25.95
CA GLY A 81 3.12 4.48 -26.18
C GLY A 81 2.72 3.46 -25.10
N TRP A 82 3.35 2.29 -25.13
CA TRP A 82 3.15 1.23 -24.15
C TRP A 82 3.92 1.55 -22.86
N VAL A 83 3.21 1.67 -21.75
CA VAL A 83 3.81 1.80 -20.41
C VAL A 83 3.47 0.54 -19.62
N THR A 84 4.49 -0.10 -19.03
CA THR A 84 4.27 -1.22 -18.11
C THR A 84 4.27 -0.68 -16.70
N THR A 85 3.12 -0.72 -16.04
CA THR A 85 2.98 -0.34 -14.64
C THR A 85 2.81 -1.61 -13.82
N TYR A 86 3.67 -1.82 -12.84
CA TYR A 86 3.53 -2.95 -11.93
C TYR A 86 2.58 -2.58 -10.78
N CYS A 87 1.59 -3.42 -10.51
CA CYS A 87 0.70 -3.28 -9.36
C CYS A 87 0.89 -4.46 -8.42
N TYR A 88 0.65 -4.26 -7.13
CA TYR A 88 0.56 -5.38 -6.21
C TYR A 88 -0.84 -5.99 -6.32
N GLU A 89 -0.92 -7.29 -6.07
CA GLU A 89 -2.16 -8.03 -5.92
C GLU A 89 -2.08 -8.77 -4.60
N VAL A 90 -3.02 -8.49 -3.70
CA VAL A 90 -3.10 -9.16 -2.41
C VAL A 90 -3.98 -10.40 -2.55
N HIS A 91 -3.51 -11.52 -1.99
CA HIS A 91 -4.23 -12.78 -1.95
C HIS A 91 -4.66 -13.02 -0.51
N LEU A 92 -5.95 -13.10 -0.28
CA LEU A 92 -6.54 -13.31 1.04
C LEU A 92 -6.77 -14.81 1.30
N SER A 93 -6.84 -15.18 2.58
CA SER A 93 -7.04 -16.58 2.99
C SER A 93 -8.37 -17.20 2.54
N ASN A 94 -9.35 -16.39 2.13
CA ASN A 94 -10.61 -16.89 1.55
C ASN A 94 -10.53 -17.16 0.04
N GLY A 95 -9.34 -17.03 -0.57
CA GLY A 95 -9.13 -17.17 -2.01
C GLY A 95 -9.42 -15.91 -2.82
N GLU A 96 -9.83 -14.81 -2.18
CA GLU A 96 -10.08 -13.54 -2.85
C GLU A 96 -8.77 -12.83 -3.20
N GLN A 97 -8.70 -12.30 -4.42
CA GLN A 97 -7.56 -11.56 -4.93
C GLN A 97 -7.99 -10.13 -5.20
N ARG A 98 -7.26 -9.15 -4.67
CA ARG A 98 -7.57 -7.73 -4.88
C ARG A 98 -6.38 -6.98 -5.44
N PRO A 99 -6.60 -6.09 -6.43
CA PRO A 99 -5.55 -5.18 -6.88
C PRO A 99 -5.23 -4.19 -5.77
N PHE A 100 -3.95 -4.05 -5.43
CA PHE A 100 -3.47 -3.22 -4.36
C PHE A 100 -2.47 -2.17 -4.88
N SER A 101 -2.84 -0.90 -4.72
CA SER A 101 -1.98 0.22 -5.08
C SER A 101 -1.37 0.83 -3.82
N VAL A 102 -0.05 0.70 -3.67
CA VAL A 102 0.71 1.31 -2.57
C VAL A 102 0.46 2.81 -2.49
N GLU A 103 0.39 3.50 -3.64
CA GLU A 103 0.14 4.94 -3.68
C GLU A 103 -1.21 5.30 -3.03
N ASN A 104 -2.27 4.60 -3.39
CA ASN A 104 -3.59 4.79 -2.79
C ASN A 104 -3.58 4.43 -1.30
N ALA A 105 -2.87 3.35 -0.93
CA ALA A 105 -2.75 2.90 0.44
C ALA A 105 -2.13 3.97 1.34
N VAL A 106 -0.95 4.43 0.97
CA VAL A 106 -0.22 5.48 1.69
C VAL A 106 -1.03 6.78 1.70
N ASN A 107 -1.70 7.12 0.60
CA ASN A 107 -2.49 8.35 0.54
C ASN A 107 -3.70 8.31 1.48
N ALA A 108 -4.42 7.18 1.56
CA ALA A 108 -5.54 7.02 2.49
C ALA A 108 -5.07 7.07 3.95
N ILE A 109 -3.96 6.40 4.27
CA ILE A 109 -3.37 6.44 5.62
C ILE A 109 -2.94 7.86 5.97
N ALA A 110 -2.35 8.59 5.03
CA ALA A 110 -1.96 9.98 5.23
C ALA A 110 -3.16 10.88 5.54
N ILE A 111 -4.24 10.76 4.76
CA ILE A 111 -5.49 11.51 4.98
C ILE A 111 -6.08 11.17 6.34
N HIS A 112 -6.10 9.89 6.71
CA HIS A 112 -6.62 9.46 8.01
C HIS A 112 -5.78 10.03 9.17
N ALA A 113 -4.45 9.99 9.06
CA ALA A 113 -3.54 10.59 10.04
C ALA A 113 -3.71 12.12 10.15
N GLU A 114 -3.97 12.82 9.04
CA GLU A 114 -4.30 14.25 9.07
C GLU A 114 -5.61 14.54 9.81
N THR A 115 -6.64 13.74 9.57
CA THR A 115 -7.95 13.91 10.19
C THR A 115 -7.85 13.79 11.71
N GLN A 116 -7.13 12.78 12.21
CA GLN A 116 -6.93 12.56 13.63
C GLN A 116 -6.19 13.72 14.33
N LEU A 117 -5.21 14.33 13.66
CA LEU A 117 -4.49 15.52 14.16
C LEU A 117 -5.39 16.77 14.20
N SER A 118 -6.43 16.84 13.36
CA SER A 118 -7.36 17.97 13.33
C SER A 118 -8.44 17.88 14.42
N GLU A 119 -8.75 16.68 14.91
CA GLU A 119 -9.81 16.45 15.91
C GLU A 119 -9.32 16.64 17.35
N THR A 120 -8.01 16.59 17.61
CA THR A 120 -7.44 16.79 18.97
C THR A 120 -7.16 18.27 19.30
N GLY A 121 -7.63 19.21 18.47
CA GLY A 121 -7.31 20.64 18.55
C GLY A 121 -8.53 21.56 18.67
N HIS A 122 -9.56 21.17 19.40
CA HIS A 122 -10.67 22.06 19.77
C HIS A 122 -10.83 22.14 21.29
#